data_AF-A0A2E6MNS0-F1
#
_entry.id   AF-A0A2E6MNS0-F1
#
_cell.length_a   1.000
_cell.length_b   1.000
_cell.length_c   1.000
_cell.angle_alpha   90.00
_cell.angle_beta   90.00
_cell.angle_gamma   90.00
#
_symmetry.space_group_name_H-M   'P 1'
#
loop_
_entity.id
_entity.type
_entity.pdbx_description
1 polymer ?
#
loop_
_entity_poly.entity_id
_entity_poly.type
_entity_poly.pdbx_seq_one_letter_code
_entity_poly.pdbx_strand_id
1 'polypeptide(L)'
;EFTLVSDEYGDFDIGRRSLPVLRDADGDGDLDMYVGSESEGVVFFRNEGSRASPYFVEETKLDVEEITFAAPAFADLDGDGDDDVLLGLGAGGLQLYENRKR
;
A
#
# COMPACT_ATOMS: atom_id res chain seq x y z
N GLU A 1 15.73 -7.94 19.70
CA GLU A 1 15.34 -6.76 20.50
C GLU A 1 14.89 -5.69 19.53
N PHE A 2 13.85 -4.93 19.86
CA PHE A 2 13.33 -3.85 19.01
C PHE A 2 13.60 -2.53 19.72
N THR A 3 14.18 -1.56 19.01
CA THR A 3 14.41 -0.20 19.51
C THR A 3 13.66 0.77 18.61
N LEU A 4 12.93 1.69 19.22
CA LEU A 4 12.30 2.78 18.50
C LEU A 4 13.40 3.73 17.96
N VAL A 5 13.44 3.93 16.65
CA VAL A 5 14.41 4.83 16.01
C VAL A 5 13.80 6.22 15.77
N SER A 6 12.51 6.29 15.47
CA SER A 6 11.78 7.52 15.20
C SER A 6 10.29 7.35 15.56
N ASP A 7 9.66 8.43 16.01
CA ASP A 7 8.21 8.49 16.24
C ASP A 7 7.40 8.65 14.94
N GLU A 8 8.06 9.13 13.88
CA GLU A 8 7.47 9.38 12.56
C GLU A 8 8.41 8.86 11.44
N TYR A 9 7.84 8.50 10.29
CA TYR A 9 8.60 8.04 9.13
C TYR A 9 8.10 8.71 7.85
N GLY A 10 8.98 9.43 7.16
CA GLY A 10 8.76 9.97 5.82
C GLY A 10 7.89 11.23 5.68
N ASP A 11 7.45 11.85 6.78
CA ASP A 11 6.63 13.09 6.77
C ASP A 11 5.39 12.98 5.85
N PHE A 12 4.69 11.85 5.94
CA PHE A 12 3.50 11.54 5.17
C PHE A 12 2.24 11.71 6.02
N ASP A 13 1.20 12.37 5.49
CA ASP A 13 -0.13 12.38 6.10
C ASP A 13 -0.99 11.25 5.51
N ILE A 14 -0.99 10.09 6.17
CA ILE A 14 -1.82 8.93 5.83
C ILE A 14 -3.08 8.82 6.70
N GLY A 15 -3.38 9.84 7.51
CA GLY A 15 -4.51 9.83 8.42
C GLY A 15 -4.40 8.77 9.53
N ARG A 16 -5.56 8.33 10.04
CA ARG A 16 -5.66 7.43 11.20
C ARG A 16 -5.81 5.97 10.81
N ARG A 17 -5.43 5.09 11.75
CA ARG A 17 -5.51 3.62 11.60
C ARG A 17 -4.81 3.15 10.31
N SER A 18 -3.56 3.59 10.15
CA SER A 18 -2.71 3.25 9.02
C SER A 18 -2.24 1.78 9.06
N LEU A 19 -2.22 1.15 7.88
CA LEU A 19 -1.89 -0.25 7.66
C LEU A 19 -0.86 -0.34 6.53
N PRO A 20 0.45 -0.23 6.83
CA PRO A 20 1.50 -0.34 5.82
C PRO A 20 1.69 -1.78 5.35
N VAL A 21 1.91 -1.96 4.04
CA VAL A 21 2.26 -3.20 3.36
C VAL A 21 3.43 -2.91 2.42
N LEU A 22 4.50 -3.70 2.51
CA LEU A 22 5.66 -3.57 1.62
C LEU A 22 5.71 -4.69 0.59
N ARG A 23 5.96 -4.33 -0.68
CA ARG A 23 6.16 -5.28 -1.79
C ARG A 23 6.92 -4.59 -2.94
N ASP A 24 7.57 -5.38 -3.78
CA ASP A 24 8.20 -4.93 -5.02
C ASP A 24 7.10 -4.74 -6.08
N ALA A 25 6.62 -3.51 -6.25
CA ALA A 25 5.42 -3.25 -7.04
C ALA A 25 5.74 -2.91 -8.50
N ASP A 26 6.95 -2.43 -8.79
CA ASP A 26 7.40 -2.12 -10.15
C ASP A 26 8.43 -3.12 -10.71
N GLY A 27 8.86 -4.10 -9.91
CA GLY A 27 9.72 -5.20 -10.33
C GLY A 27 11.21 -4.83 -10.38
N ASP A 28 11.61 -3.72 -9.76
CA ASP A 28 13.00 -3.26 -9.75
C ASP A 28 13.87 -3.95 -8.68
N GLY A 29 13.25 -4.76 -7.83
CA GLY A 29 13.90 -5.56 -6.80
C GLY A 29 14.02 -4.85 -5.46
N ASP A 30 13.50 -3.63 -5.31
CA ASP A 30 13.32 -2.97 -4.03
C ASP A 30 11.86 -2.98 -3.55
N LEU A 31 11.61 -2.55 -2.31
CA LEU A 31 10.27 -2.64 -1.73
C LEU A 31 9.63 -1.27 -1.73
N ASP A 32 8.49 -1.17 -2.41
CA ASP A 32 7.55 -0.07 -2.34
C ASP A 32 6.59 -0.23 -1.16
N MET A 33 5.81 0.83 -0.87
CA MET A 33 4.90 0.86 0.27
C MET A 33 3.48 1.22 -0.15
N TYR A 34 2.52 0.38 0.22
CA TYR A 34 1.11 0.70 0.23
C TYR A 34 0.66 0.95 1.65
N VAL A 35 -0.13 1.99 1.90
CA VAL A 35 -0.68 2.28 3.22
C VAL A 35 -2.18 2.41 3.11
N GLY A 36 -2.88 1.41 3.63
CA GLY A 36 -4.33 1.51 3.86
C GLY A 36 -4.62 2.43 5.06
N SER A 37 -5.69 3.21 5.02
CA SER A 37 -6.11 4.02 6.17
C SER A 37 -7.62 4.19 6.28
N GLU A 38 -8.05 4.78 7.40
CA GLU A 38 -9.47 5.05 7.68
C GLU A 38 -10.08 6.10 6.73
N SER A 39 -9.28 7.07 6.26
CA SER A 39 -9.77 8.25 5.51
C SER A 39 -9.14 8.45 4.14
N GLU A 40 -7.94 7.90 3.91
CA GLU A 40 -7.18 8.12 2.67
C GLU A 40 -7.29 6.97 1.67
N GLY A 41 -8.02 5.89 2.02
CA GLY A 41 -8.08 4.68 1.18
C GLY A 41 -6.75 3.94 1.21
N VAL A 42 -6.21 3.58 0.05
CA VAL A 42 -4.86 3.01 -0.06
C VAL A 42 -3.95 4.01 -0.77
N VAL A 43 -2.95 4.50 -0.07
CA VAL A 43 -1.91 5.38 -0.64
C VAL A 43 -0.70 4.55 -1.06
N PHE A 44 -0.20 4.76 -2.27
CA PHE A 44 0.98 4.10 -2.79
C PHE A 44 2.18 5.06 -2.80
N PHE A 45 3.27 4.60 -2.22
CA PHE A 45 4.57 5.25 -2.22
C PHE A 45 5.57 4.37 -2.96
N ARG A 46 6.11 4.87 -4.07
CA ARG A 46 7.23 4.23 -4.75
C ARG A 46 8.51 4.50 -3.98
N ASN A 47 9.37 3.50 -3.85
CA ASN A 47 10.72 3.68 -3.38
C ASN A 47 11.63 4.09 -4.55
N GLU A 48 12.00 5.36 -4.63
CA GLU A 48 12.96 5.85 -5.63
C GLU A 48 14.44 5.73 -5.17
N GLY A 49 14.65 5.06 -4.03
CA GLY A 49 15.95 4.88 -3.42
C GLY A 49 16.60 3.56 -3.81
N SER A 50 16.86 2.73 -2.80
CA SER A 50 17.37 1.37 -3.00
C SER A 50 16.97 0.51 -1.82
N ARG A 51 17.09 -0.81 -1.97
CA ARG A 51 16.90 -1.79 -0.87
C ARG A 51 17.65 -1.43 0.43
N ALA A 52 18.81 -0.79 0.35
CA ALA A 52 19.64 -0.47 1.50
C ALA A 52 19.37 0.94 2.06
N SER A 53 18.73 1.80 1.28
CA SER A 53 18.46 3.20 1.62
C SER A 53 17.18 3.62 0.91
N PRO A 54 16.01 3.20 1.42
CA PRO A 54 14.73 3.50 0.78
C PRO A 54 14.44 4.99 0.85
N TYR A 55 13.83 5.51 -0.22
CA TYR A 55 13.37 6.89 -0.33
C TYR A 55 11.97 6.86 -0.97
N PHE A 56 10.96 6.95 -0.12
CA PHE A 56 9.56 6.81 -0.53
C PHE A 56 8.98 8.13 -1.02
N VAL A 57 8.33 8.10 -2.18
CA VAL A 57 7.63 9.23 -2.79
C VAL A 57 6.19 8.80 -3.06
N GLU A 58 5.22 9.59 -2.60
CA GLU A 58 3.81 9.34 -2.91
C GLU A 58 3.60 9.41 -4.43
N GLU A 59 3.11 8.33 -5.03
CA GLU A 59 2.89 8.26 -6.46
C GLU A 59 1.40 8.26 -6.81
N THR A 60 0.58 7.50 -6.09
CA THR A 60 -0.87 7.46 -6.37
C THR A 60 -1.70 7.04 -5.16
N LYS A 61 -3.02 7.20 -5.28
CA LYS A 61 -4.01 6.69 -4.31
C LYS A 61 -5.01 5.82 -5.07
N LEU A 62 -5.33 4.66 -4.49
CA LEU A 62 -6.43 3.84 -4.98
C LEU A 62 -7.75 4.56 -4.65
N ASP A 63 -8.54 4.82 -5.67
CA ASP A 63 -9.88 5.40 -5.50
C ASP A 63 -10.83 4.31 -4.96
N VAL A 64 -11.18 4.43 -3.68
CA VAL A 64 -12.01 3.47 -2.96
C VAL A 64 -13.37 4.11 -2.70
N GLU A 65 -14.43 3.50 -3.21
CA GLU A 65 -15.80 3.96 -2.92
C GLU A 65 -16.12 3.72 -1.44
N GLU A 66 -16.66 4.75 -0.77
CA GLU A 66 -17.03 4.73 0.65
C GLU A 66 -15.87 4.30 1.57
N ILE A 67 -14.79 5.09 1.55
CA ILE A 67 -13.60 4.89 2.38
C ILE A 67 -13.99 4.74 3.85
N THR A 68 -13.97 3.50 4.32
CA THR A 68 -14.01 3.14 5.73
C THR A 68 -12.98 2.06 5.91
N PHE A 69 -11.84 2.36 6.55
CA PHE A 69 -10.81 1.37 6.87
C PHE A 69 -10.35 0.50 5.71
N ALA A 70 -9.48 1.05 4.85
CA ALA A 70 -8.86 0.27 3.80
C ALA A 70 -7.78 -0.67 4.38
N ALA A 71 -7.97 -1.98 4.22
CA ALA A 71 -6.99 -3.00 4.59
C ALA A 71 -6.61 -3.84 3.35
N PRO A 72 -5.57 -3.43 2.59
CA PRO A 72 -5.21 -4.10 1.34
C PRO A 72 -4.48 -5.42 1.58
N ALA A 73 -4.77 -6.41 0.74
CA ALA A 73 -3.99 -7.61 0.56
C ALA A 73 -3.73 -7.80 -0.94
N PHE A 74 -2.53 -8.26 -1.29
CA PHE A 74 -2.06 -8.39 -2.67
C PHE A 74 -1.83 -9.86 -3.02
N ALA A 75 -2.30 -10.27 -4.20
CA ALA A 75 -2.00 -11.57 -4.79
C ALA A 75 -2.42 -11.57 -6.27
N ASP A 76 -1.65 -12.26 -7.11
CA ASP A 76 -2.07 -12.67 -8.46
C ASP A 76 -3.24 -13.67 -8.38
N LEU A 77 -4.48 -13.19 -8.57
CA LEU A 77 -5.68 -14.03 -8.44
C LEU A 77 -6.17 -14.58 -9.77
N ASP A 78 -5.82 -13.95 -10.89
CA ASP A 78 -6.23 -14.37 -12.23
C ASP A 78 -5.15 -15.13 -13.01
N GLY A 79 -3.91 -15.15 -12.50
CA GLY A 79 -2.77 -15.88 -13.04
C GLY A 79 -2.04 -15.16 -14.15
N ASP A 80 -2.20 -13.83 -14.30
CA ASP A 80 -1.57 -13.06 -15.37
C ASP A 80 -0.16 -12.53 -15.03
N GLY A 81 0.24 -12.68 -13.76
CA GLY A 81 1.57 -12.34 -13.26
C GLY A 81 1.70 -10.93 -12.70
N ASP A 82 0.61 -10.17 -12.59
CA ASP A 82 0.54 -8.97 -11.76
C ASP A 82 -0.33 -9.23 -10.50
N ASP A 83 -0.08 -8.49 -9.40
CA ASP A 83 -0.90 -8.68 -8.19
C ASP A 83 -2.17 -7.83 -8.26
N ASP A 84 -3.30 -8.49 -8.03
CA ASP A 84 -4.58 -7.86 -7.72
C ASP A 84 -4.64 -7.39 -6.26
N VAL A 85 -5.65 -6.58 -5.93
CA VAL A 85 -5.92 -6.13 -4.57
C VAL A 85 -7.26 -6.66 -4.06
N LEU A 86 -7.21 -7.44 -2.99
CA LEU A 86 -8.35 -7.71 -2.12
C LEU A 86 -8.37 -6.69 -0.99
N LEU A 87 -9.36 -5.82 -1.00
CA LEU A 87 -9.51 -4.74 -0.04
C LEU A 87 -10.58 -5.07 1.00
N GLY A 88 -10.17 -5.18 2.26
CA GLY A 88 -11.09 -5.21 3.39
C GLY A 88 -11.58 -3.80 3.74
N LEU A 89 -12.86 -3.69 4.10
CA LEU A 89 -13.51 -2.44 4.50
C LEU A 89 -14.04 -2.52 5.93
N GLY A 90 -14.05 -1.40 6.64
CA GLY A 90 -14.54 -1.25 8.01
C GLY A 90 -16.05 -1.37 8.15
N ALA A 91 -16.80 -1.03 7.09
CA ALA A 91 -18.23 -1.35 6.99
C ALA A 91 -18.50 -2.87 6.83
N GLY A 92 -17.46 -3.66 6.57
CA GLY A 92 -17.54 -5.08 6.23
C GLY A 92 -17.54 -5.31 4.72
N GLY A 93 -17.34 -6.57 4.32
CA GLY A 93 -17.22 -6.97 2.92
C GLY A 93 -15.78 -6.93 2.40
N LEU A 94 -15.65 -7.32 1.13
CA LEU A 94 -14.41 -7.31 0.38
C LEU A 94 -14.68 -6.64 -0.97
N GLN A 95 -13.78 -5.77 -1.40
CA GLN A 95 -13.71 -5.29 -2.78
C GLN A 95 -12.50 -5.92 -3.46
N LEU A 96 -12.66 -6.34 -4.72
CA LEU A 96 -11.58 -6.84 -5.55
C LEU A 96 -11.26 -5.78 -6.60
N TYR A 97 -9.98 -5.42 -6.70
CA TYR A 97 -9.45 -4.56 -7.74
C TYR A 97 -8.48 -5.38 -8.58
N GLU A 98 -8.87 -5.59 -9.84
CA GLU A 98 -8.03 -6.25 -10.84
C GLU A 98 -6.93 -5.28 -11.28
N ASN A 99 -5.68 -5.71 -11.23
CA ASN A 99 -4.60 -4.97 -11.86
C ASN A 99 -4.55 -5.34 -13.35
N ARG A 100 -4.26 -4.33 -14.19
CA ARG A 100 -4.31 -4.46 -15.66
C ARG A 100 -3.08 -3.87 -16.31
N LYS A 101 -2.00 -3.73 -15.53
CA LYS A 101 -0.76 -3.15 -16.02
C LYS A 101 -0.06 -4.20 -16.86
N ARG A 102 -0.12 -4.02 -18.18
CA ARG A 102 0.67 -4.79 -19.15
C ARG A 102 2.14 -4.40 -19.13
#